data_AF-A0A958PWU5-F1
#
_entry.id   AF-A0A958PWU5-F1
#
_cell.length_a   1.000
_cell.length_b   1.000
_cell.length_c   1.000
_cell.angle_alpha   90.00
_cell.angle_beta   90.00
_cell.angle_gamma   90.00
#
_symmetry.space_group_name_H-M   'P 1'
#
loop_
_entity.id
_entity.type
_entity.pdbx_description
1 polymer ?
#
loop_
_entity_poly.entity_id
_entity_poly.type
_entity_poly.pdbx_seq_one_letter_code
_entity_poly.pdbx_strand_id
1 'polypeptide(L)'
;LKNPESLSTLWTPAILKDGKTRGFGGPLNGYAIGTPIMVKPNEPNIIATIGGGRSAALTYPEKHITIIVLTNLQGAFPERFINDMLKWID
;
A
#
# COMPACT_ATOMS: atom_id res chain seq x y z
N LEU A 1 6.51 -5.82 -19.34
CA LEU A 1 5.32 -4.96 -19.59
C LEU A 1 5.48 -4.31 -20.95
N LYS A 2 4.40 -4.15 -21.72
CA LYS A 2 4.47 -3.58 -23.09
C LYS A 2 4.80 -2.09 -23.10
N ASN A 3 4.38 -1.33 -22.09
CA ASN A 3 4.76 0.06 -21.89
C ASN A 3 5.51 0.17 -20.54
N PRO A 4 6.76 0.69 -20.51
CA PRO A 4 7.54 0.89 -19.29
C PRO A 4 6.84 1.77 -18.24
N GLU A 5 6.05 2.75 -18.69
CA GLU A 5 5.38 3.71 -17.81
C GLU A 5 4.16 3.10 -17.08
N SER A 6 3.69 1.92 -17.52
CA SER A 6 2.51 1.29 -16.94
C SER A 6 2.63 1.03 -15.44
N LEU A 7 3.82 0.73 -14.92
CA LEU A 7 4.02 0.51 -13.48
C LEU A 7 3.91 1.82 -12.68
N SER A 8 4.52 2.89 -13.19
CA SER A 8 4.41 4.21 -12.57
C SER A 8 2.95 4.64 -12.49
N THR A 9 2.21 4.51 -13.60
CA THR A 9 0.78 4.82 -13.65
C THR A 9 -0.04 3.92 -12.72
N LEU A 10 0.26 2.62 -12.65
CA LEU A 10 -0.46 1.68 -11.79
C LEU A 10 -0.38 2.06 -10.31
N TRP A 11 0.77 2.56 -9.86
CA TRP A 11 1.06 2.82 -8.45
C TRP A 11 0.95 4.30 -8.04
N THR A 12 0.72 5.20 -8.99
CA THR A 12 0.52 6.62 -8.70
C THR A 12 -0.86 6.83 -8.04
N PRO A 13 -0.92 7.36 -6.81
CA PRO A 13 -2.19 7.68 -6.16
C PRO A 13 -2.96 8.75 -6.93
N ALA A 14 -4.28 8.63 -6.99
CA ALA A 14 -5.12 9.68 -7.56
C ALA A 14 -5.11 10.94 -6.67
N ILE A 15 -4.94 12.11 -7.30
CA ILE A 15 -5.09 13.42 -6.67
C ILE A 15 -6.54 13.87 -6.88
N LEU A 16 -7.23 14.22 -5.79
CA LEU A 16 -8.61 14.69 -5.83
C LEU A 16 -8.67 16.19 -6.14
N LYS A 17 -9.90 16.70 -6.33
CA LYS A 17 -10.16 18.12 -6.64
C LYS A 17 -9.64 19.09 -5.58
N ASP A 18 -9.48 18.64 -4.34
CA ASP A 18 -8.93 19.44 -3.23
C ASP A 18 -7.39 19.39 -3.16
N GLY A 19 -6.74 18.78 -4.16
CA GLY A 19 -5.29 18.61 -4.23
C GLY A 19 -4.73 17.52 -3.32
N LYS A 20 -5.58 16.74 -2.65
CA LYS A 20 -5.16 15.70 -1.69
C LYS A 20 -5.42 14.30 -2.23
N THR A 21 -4.70 13.33 -1.68
CA THR A 21 -5.01 11.90 -1.86
C THR A 21 -6.06 11.47 -0.83
N ARG A 22 -6.80 10.39 -1.12
CA ARG A 22 -7.63 9.69 -0.14
C ARG A 22 -7.55 8.18 -0.35
N GLY A 23 -7.81 7.44 0.72
CA GLY A 23 -7.86 5.99 0.75
C GLY A 23 -8.81 5.50 1.84
N PHE A 24 -8.45 4.39 2.50
CA PHE A 24 -9.25 3.77 3.55
C PHE A 24 -9.08 4.44 4.94
N GLY A 25 -8.18 5.41 5.06
CA GLY A 25 -7.88 6.13 6.30
C GLY A 25 -6.68 5.55 7.04
N GLY A 26 -6.30 6.22 8.14
CA GLY A 26 -5.07 5.89 8.87
C GLY A 26 -3.83 5.95 7.95
N PRO A 27 -2.98 4.90 7.93
CA PRO A 27 -1.80 4.87 7.07
C PRO A 27 -2.15 4.71 5.58
N LEU A 28 -3.31 4.13 5.24
CA LEU A 28 -3.80 3.95 3.86
C LEU A 28 -4.49 5.23 3.37
N ASN A 29 -3.69 6.26 3.10
CA ASN A 29 -4.13 7.62 2.79
C ASN A 29 -4.14 7.96 1.28
N GLY A 30 -3.86 6.98 0.41
CA GLY A 30 -3.98 7.10 -1.03
C GLY A 30 -4.61 5.86 -1.67
N TYR A 31 -5.03 6.00 -2.92
CA TYR A 31 -5.54 4.91 -3.74
C TYR A 31 -5.08 5.11 -5.18
N ALA A 32 -4.39 4.10 -5.72
CA ALA A 32 -3.94 4.05 -7.10
C ALA A 32 -4.83 3.10 -7.90
N ILE A 33 -4.42 2.68 -9.10
CA ILE A 33 -5.23 1.79 -9.94
C ILE A 33 -5.31 0.40 -9.27
N GLY A 34 -6.44 0.13 -8.62
CA GLY A 34 -6.77 -1.16 -8.03
C GLY A 34 -6.11 -1.47 -6.68
N THR A 35 -5.33 -0.55 -6.11
CA THR A 35 -4.57 -0.80 -4.88
C THR A 35 -4.52 0.41 -3.96
N PRO A 36 -4.73 0.27 -2.64
CA PRO A 36 -4.41 1.31 -1.68
C PRO A 36 -2.91 1.61 -1.61
N ILE A 37 -2.59 2.83 -1.24
CA ILE A 37 -1.22 3.34 -1.11
C ILE A 37 -1.05 4.00 0.25
N MET A 38 0.09 3.77 0.90
CA MET A 38 0.58 4.61 2.00
C MET A 38 1.46 5.69 1.41
N VAL A 39 0.89 6.89 1.27
CA VAL A 39 1.57 8.09 0.82
C VAL A 39 2.33 8.67 2.01
N LYS A 40 3.65 8.80 1.86
CA LYS A 40 4.51 9.35 2.91
C LYS A 40 5.09 10.70 2.48
N PRO A 41 5.04 11.74 3.34
CA PRO A 41 5.74 12.99 3.06
C PRO A 41 7.25 12.75 3.02
N ASN A 42 7.90 13.14 1.93
CA ASN A 42 9.36 13.09 1.75
C ASN A 42 9.98 11.67 1.80
N GLU A 43 9.17 10.62 1.71
CA GLU A 43 9.63 9.23 1.64
C GLU A 43 8.91 8.50 0.49
N PRO A 44 9.50 7.41 -0.05
CA PRO A 44 8.84 6.61 -1.07
C PRO A 44 7.49 6.06 -0.60
N ASN A 45 6.52 6.05 -1.52
CA ASN A 45 5.21 5.47 -1.28
C ASN A 45 5.31 3.95 -1.12
N ILE A 46 4.46 3.41 -0.25
CA ILE A 46 4.36 1.97 -0.03
C ILE A 46 3.04 1.49 -0.60
N ILE A 47 3.11 0.48 -1.46
CA ILE A 47 1.92 -0.12 -2.08
C ILE A 47 1.35 -1.12 -1.10
N ALA A 48 0.07 -0.98 -0.77
CA ALA A 48 -0.63 -1.86 0.14
C ALA A 48 -1.72 -2.63 -0.60
N THR A 49 -1.77 -3.94 -0.41
CA THR A 49 -2.88 -4.79 -0.85
C THR A 49 -3.55 -5.35 0.39
N ILE A 50 -4.86 -5.20 0.52
CA ILE A 50 -5.64 -5.70 1.65
C ILE A 50 -6.75 -6.61 1.15
N GLY A 51 -7.04 -7.70 1.87
CA GLY A 51 -8.01 -8.70 1.43
C GLY A 51 -8.88 -9.22 2.57
N GLY A 52 -10.13 -8.75 2.62
CA GLY A 52 -11.21 -9.35 3.42
C GLY A 52 -10.94 -9.52 4.92
N GLY A 53 -10.02 -8.73 5.49
CA GLY A 53 -9.56 -8.87 6.87
C GLY A 53 -8.83 -10.19 7.16
N ARG A 54 -8.21 -10.80 6.13
CA ARG A 54 -7.51 -12.09 6.19
C ARG A 54 -6.11 -12.06 5.56
N SER A 55 -5.88 -11.17 4.60
CA SER A 55 -4.58 -11.01 3.93
C SER A 55 -4.17 -9.55 3.82
N ALA A 56 -2.86 -9.33 3.91
CA ALA A 56 -2.24 -8.05 3.64
C ALA A 56 -0.91 -8.27 2.91
N ALA A 57 -0.55 -7.37 2.00
CA ALA A 57 0.77 -7.29 1.42
C ALA A 57 1.24 -5.84 1.37
N LEU A 58 2.52 -5.64 1.64
CA LEU A 58 3.20 -4.35 1.57
C LEU A 58 4.38 -4.47 0.62
N THR A 59 4.40 -3.67 -0.43
CA THR A 59 5.51 -3.62 -1.38
C THR A 59 6.23 -2.28 -1.25
N TYR A 60 7.55 -2.36 -1.13
CA TYR A 60 8.49 -1.24 -1.07
C TYR A 60 9.31 -1.25 -2.36
N PRO A 61 8.87 -0.56 -3.43
CA PRO A 61 9.55 -0.62 -4.72
C PRO A 61 11.02 -0.26 -4.63
N GLU A 62 11.34 0.82 -3.90
CA GLU A 62 12.71 1.33 -3.74
C GLU A 62 13.63 0.40 -2.95
N LYS A 63 13.08 -0.46 -2.08
CA LYS A 63 13.84 -1.43 -1.30
C LYS A 63 13.85 -2.82 -1.94
N HIS A 64 13.12 -3.02 -3.03
CA HIS A 64 12.89 -4.33 -3.65
C HIS A 64 12.37 -5.40 -2.68
N ILE A 65 11.57 -4.99 -1.69
CA ILE A 65 11.02 -5.86 -0.65
C ILE A 65 9.50 -5.88 -0.75
N THR A 66 8.93 -7.08 -0.62
CA THR A 66 7.49 -7.26 -0.35
C THR A 66 7.33 -8.13 0.88
N ILE A 67 6.52 -7.66 1.84
CA ILE A 67 6.04 -8.51 2.94
C ILE A 67 4.62 -8.94 2.62
N ILE A 68 4.34 -10.23 2.77
CA ILE A 68 3.02 -10.82 2.58
C ILE A 68 2.62 -11.51 3.88
N VAL A 69 1.42 -11.21 4.36
CA VAL A 69 0.83 -11.92 5.49
C VAL A 69 -0.50 -12.51 5.08
N LEU A 70 -0.61 -13.82 5.28
CA LEU A 70 -1.80 -14.62 5.01
C LEU A 70 -2.24 -15.24 6.32
N THR A 71 -3.52 -15.05 6.66
CA THR A 71 -4.10 -15.63 7.87
C THR A 71 -5.31 -16.47 7.48
N ASN A 72 -5.52 -17.57 8.20
CA ASN A 72 -6.72 -18.41 8.06
C ASN A 72 -7.90 -17.90 8.92
N LEU A 73 -7.68 -16.87 9.74
CA LEU A 73 -8.68 -16.28 10.62
C LEU A 73 -9.35 -15.07 9.97
N GLN A 74 -10.67 -15.14 9.76
CA GLN A 74 -11.45 -13.97 9.34
C GLN A 74 -11.46 -12.89 10.40
N GLY A 75 -11.28 -11.63 9.98
CA GLY A 75 -11.31 -10.51 10.90
C GLY A 75 -10.05 -10.42 11.76
N ALA A 76 -8.97 -11.10 11.38
CA ALA A 76 -7.64 -10.86 11.97
C ALA A 76 -7.12 -9.45 11.61
N PHE A 77 -7.61 -8.88 10.50
CA PHE A 77 -7.24 -7.56 9.99
C PHE A 77 -5.72 -7.36 9.94
N PRO A 78 -4.99 -8.22 9.19
CA PRO A 78 -3.54 -8.15 9.17
C PRO A 78 -2.97 -6.79 8.72
N GLU A 79 -3.72 -6.03 7.95
CA GLU A 79 -3.40 -4.66 7.58
C GLU A 79 -3.24 -3.70 8.78
N ARG A 80 -3.71 -4.05 9.98
CA ARG A 80 -3.55 -3.19 11.17
C ARG A 80 -2.16 -3.25 11.79
N PHE A 81 -1.42 -4.33 11.58
CA PHE A 81 -0.05 -4.47 12.10
C PHE A 81 1.03 -3.93 11.13
N ILE A 82 0.63 -3.28 10.03
CA ILE A 82 1.54 -2.70 9.02
C ILE A 82 2.65 -1.86 9.67
N ASN A 83 2.32 -1.03 10.67
CA ASN A 83 3.30 -0.20 11.38
C ASN A 83 4.34 -1.02 12.15
N ASP A 84 3.97 -2.20 12.66
CA ASP A 84 4.93 -3.08 13.33
C ASP A 84 5.81 -3.82 12.32
N MET A 85 5.28 -4.16 11.14
CA MET A 85 6.08 -4.75 10.04
C MET A 85 7.16 -3.79 9.53
N LEU A 86 6.83 -2.49 9.47
CA LEU A 86 7.75 -1.45 9.00
C LEU A 86 9.08 -1.44 9.78
N LYS A 87 9.03 -1.74 11.08
CA LYS A 87 10.21 -1.79 11.97
C LYS A 87 11.24 -2.86 11.57
N TRP A 88 10.86 -3.85 10.76
CA TRP A 88 11.75 -4.95 10.33
C TRP A 88 12.47 -4.67 9.02
N ILE A 89 12.15 -3.56 8.34
CA ILE A 89 12.69 -3.21 7.02
C ILE A 89 13.57 -1.95 7.07
N ASP A 90 13.83 -1.40 8.26
CA ASP A 90 14.77 -0.27 8.44
C ASP A 90 16.22 -0.69 8.23
#